data_AF-A0A0B6XA09-F1
#
_entry.id   AF-A0A0B6XA09-F1
#
_cell.length_a   1.000
_cell.length_b   1.000
_cell.length_c   1.000
_cell.angle_alpha   90.00
_cell.angle_beta   90.00
_cell.angle_gamma   90.00
#
_symmetry.space_group_name_H-M   'P 1'
#
loop_
_entity.id
_entity.type
_entity.pdbx_description
1 polymer ?
#
loop_
_entity_poly.entity_id
_entity_poly.type
_entity_poly.pdbx_seq_one_letter_code
_entity_poly.pdbx_strand_id
1 'polypeptide(L)'
;METEKKNKGGRPTDYMPEVAEDICALLMEGESLRSICQRPGMPSIRAVMYWLQRHEEFMQQYARAREIQAEVLAEDVITIADTAKAEGADVAKARLQVDARKWYASKMAPKRYGDKIQHEQKITFTDITDSELDKRIKELQHAQSGSGAKD
;
A
#
# COMPACT_ATOMS: atom_id res chain seq x y z
N MET A 1 26.95 -7.98 -38.01
CA MET A 1 27.47 -8.56 -36.76
C MET A 1 28.26 -7.47 -36.06
N GLU A 2 27.58 -6.63 -35.29
CA GLU A 2 28.24 -5.66 -34.42
C GLU A 2 28.34 -6.30 -33.04
N THR A 3 29.55 -6.68 -32.66
CA THR A 3 29.84 -7.25 -31.35
C THR A 3 29.93 -6.09 -30.35
N GLU A 4 28.88 -5.89 -29.56
CA GLU A 4 28.92 -4.98 -28.40
C GLU A 4 30.00 -5.45 -27.41
N LYS A 5 30.91 -4.54 -27.09
CA LYS A 5 31.96 -4.74 -26.09
C LYS A 5 31.33 -4.89 -24.71
N LYS A 6 31.27 -6.12 -24.22
CA LYS A 6 30.94 -6.44 -22.82
C LYS A 6 32.09 -5.95 -21.92
N ASN A 7 32.03 -4.68 -21.52
CA ASN A 7 32.92 -4.16 -20.48
C ASN A 7 32.70 -5.00 -19.21
N LYS A 8 33.79 -5.34 -18.50
CA LYS A 8 33.76 -5.98 -17.19
C LYS A 8 33.19 -4.96 -16.17
N GLY A 9 31.89 -4.74 -16.25
CA GLY A 9 31.21 -3.53 -15.81
C GLY A 9 30.91 -3.53 -14.31
N GLY A 10 31.05 -2.36 -13.70
CA GLY A 10 30.47 -2.09 -12.39
C GLY A 10 28.95 -2.25 -12.40
N ARG A 11 28.32 -2.11 -11.22
CA ARG A 11 26.85 -2.19 -11.11
C ARG A 11 26.19 -1.23 -12.10
N PRO A 12 25.11 -1.63 -12.81
CA PRO A 12 24.40 -0.77 -13.74
C PRO A 12 24.00 0.57 -13.09
N THR A 13 24.23 1.67 -13.81
CA THR A 13 23.85 3.03 -13.41
C THR A 13 22.77 3.61 -14.31
N ASP A 14 22.82 3.30 -15.60
CA ASP A 14 21.87 3.78 -16.60
C ASP A 14 20.58 2.96 -16.54
N TYR A 15 19.45 3.59 -16.83
CA TYR A 15 18.14 2.94 -16.76
C TYR A 15 18.02 1.82 -17.78
N MET A 16 17.68 0.62 -17.29
CA MET A 16 17.44 -0.58 -18.09
C MET A 16 16.02 -1.09 -17.80
N PRO A 17 15.06 -0.97 -18.76
CA PRO A 17 13.67 -1.36 -18.56
C PRO A 17 13.49 -2.82 -18.12
N GLU A 18 14.22 -3.73 -18.76
CA GLU A 18 14.23 -5.17 -18.45
C GLU A 18 14.68 -5.46 -17.00
N VAL A 19 15.69 -4.74 -16.50
CA VAL A 19 16.15 -4.88 -15.11
C VAL A 19 15.14 -4.26 -14.13
N ALA A 20 14.47 -3.17 -14.53
CA ALA A 20 13.39 -2.58 -13.74
C ALA A 20 12.18 -3.53 -13.62
N GLU A 21 11.84 -4.24 -14.70
CA GLU A 21 10.80 -5.28 -14.70
C GLU A 21 11.19 -6.46 -13.80
N ASP A 22 12.42 -6.95 -13.90
CA ASP A 22 12.94 -8.01 -13.00
C ASP A 22 12.86 -7.60 -11.53
N ILE A 23 13.21 -6.34 -11.21
CA ILE A 23 13.07 -5.81 -9.85
C ILE A 23 11.61 -5.86 -9.40
N CYS A 24 10.67 -5.42 -10.24
CA CYS A 24 9.24 -5.49 -9.93
C CYS A 24 8.78 -6.94 -9.71
N ALA A 25 9.20 -7.88 -10.56
CA ALA A 25 8.87 -9.30 -10.44
C ALA A 25 9.32 -9.87 -9.09
N LEU A 26 10.59 -9.65 -8.72
CA LEU A 26 11.14 -10.13 -7.45
C LEU A 26 10.49 -9.45 -6.23
N LEU A 27 10.11 -8.17 -6.34
CA LEU A 27 9.35 -7.50 -5.28
C LEU A 27 7.98 -8.18 -5.08
N MET A 28 7.28 -8.50 -6.16
CA MET A 28 5.98 -9.18 -6.11
C MET A 28 6.08 -10.55 -5.44
N GLU A 29 7.22 -11.23 -5.55
CA GLU A 29 7.50 -12.51 -4.86
C GLU A 29 7.81 -12.36 -3.36
N GLY A 30 7.77 -11.15 -2.81
CA GLY A 30 8.00 -10.90 -1.38
C GLY A 30 9.41 -10.42 -1.04
N GLU A 31 10.36 -10.39 -2.00
CA GLU A 31 11.74 -10.00 -1.70
C GLU A 31 11.89 -8.51 -1.41
N SER A 32 12.75 -8.15 -0.46
CA SER A 32 13.07 -6.74 -0.23
C SER A 32 13.95 -6.20 -1.36
N LEU A 33 13.73 -4.94 -1.75
CA LEU A 33 14.61 -4.24 -2.70
C LEU A 33 16.10 -4.31 -2.28
N ARG A 34 16.37 -4.31 -0.97
CA ARG A 34 17.74 -4.45 -0.46
C ARG A 34 18.36 -5.79 -0.82
N SER A 35 17.62 -6.88 -0.66
CA SER A 35 18.04 -8.23 -1.08
C SER A 35 18.27 -8.28 -2.59
N ILE A 36 17.33 -7.76 -3.37
CA ILE A 36 17.40 -7.73 -4.83
C ILE A 36 18.68 -7.01 -5.31
N CYS A 37 18.92 -5.80 -4.80
CA CYS A 37 20.11 -5.00 -5.16
C CYS A 37 21.45 -5.59 -4.69
N GLN A 38 21.46 -6.63 -3.85
CA GLN A 38 22.69 -7.33 -3.46
C GLN A 38 23.13 -8.36 -4.51
N ARG A 39 22.23 -8.81 -5.38
CA ARG A 39 22.54 -9.83 -6.41
C ARG A 39 23.60 -9.32 -7.40
N PRO A 40 24.48 -10.21 -7.90
CA PRO A 40 25.39 -9.86 -9.00
C PRO A 40 24.61 -9.37 -10.23
N GLY A 41 25.06 -8.27 -10.83
CA GLY A 41 24.41 -7.67 -12.00
C GLY A 41 23.24 -6.74 -11.68
N MET A 42 22.70 -6.74 -10.46
CA MET A 42 21.61 -5.82 -10.08
C MET A 42 22.14 -4.40 -9.78
N PRO A 43 21.35 -3.35 -10.09
CA PRO A 43 21.69 -1.97 -9.79
C PRO A 43 21.73 -1.76 -8.28
N SER A 44 22.48 -0.74 -7.86
CA SER A 44 22.45 -0.30 -6.46
C SER A 44 21.08 0.28 -6.10
N ILE A 45 20.71 0.24 -4.81
CA ILE A 45 19.48 0.88 -4.32
C ILE A 45 19.42 2.36 -4.76
N ARG A 46 20.56 3.08 -4.72
CA ARG A 46 20.63 4.48 -5.16
C ARG A 46 20.24 4.64 -6.64
N ALA A 47 20.71 3.74 -7.51
CA ALA A 47 20.37 3.78 -8.92
C ALA A 47 18.87 3.50 -9.12
N VAL A 48 18.31 2.51 -8.44
CA VAL A 48 16.85 2.24 -8.51
C VAL A 48 16.03 3.44 -8.05
N MET A 49 16.39 4.07 -6.93
CA MET A 49 15.69 5.29 -6.46
C MET A 49 15.80 6.44 -7.46
N TYR A 50 16.95 6.57 -8.12
CA TYR A 50 17.16 7.56 -9.18
C TYR A 50 16.29 7.28 -10.42
N TRP A 51 16.17 6.01 -10.81
CA TRP A 51 15.29 5.59 -11.91
C TRP A 51 13.82 5.86 -11.60
N LEU A 52 13.35 5.52 -10.39
CA LEU A 52 11.97 5.78 -9.95
C LEU A 52 11.60 7.27 -10.00
N GLN A 53 12.56 8.16 -9.75
CA GLN A 53 12.30 9.61 -9.82
C GLN A 53 12.14 10.13 -11.26
N ARG A 54 12.73 9.43 -12.25
CA ARG A 54 12.89 9.95 -13.62
C ARG A 54 12.04 9.21 -14.66
N HIS A 55 11.59 8.01 -14.34
CA HIS A 55 10.82 7.16 -15.23
C HIS A 55 9.45 6.89 -14.59
N GLU A 56 8.45 7.69 -14.96
CA GLU A 56 7.11 7.62 -14.39
C GLU A 56 6.48 6.24 -14.58
N GLU A 57 6.67 5.62 -15.74
CA GLU A 57 6.18 4.28 -16.01
C GLU A 57 6.74 3.25 -15.02
N PHE A 58 8.05 3.30 -14.76
CA PHE A 58 8.69 2.43 -13.77
C PHE A 58 8.17 2.71 -12.36
N MET A 59 7.96 3.98 -11.99
CA MET A 59 7.39 4.34 -10.71
C MET A 59 5.99 3.72 -10.51
N GLN A 60 5.14 3.78 -11.53
CA GLN A 60 3.81 3.19 -11.48
C GLN A 60 3.85 1.66 -11.41
N GLN A 61 4.70 1.00 -12.20
CA GLN A 61 4.90 -0.44 -12.13
C GLN A 61 5.42 -0.88 -10.75
N TYR A 62 6.41 -0.17 -10.23
CA TYR A 62 7.00 -0.41 -8.92
C TYR A 62 5.98 -0.22 -7.79
N ALA A 63 5.14 0.81 -7.85
CA ALA A 63 4.06 1.01 -6.87
C ALA A 63 3.09 -0.18 -6.85
N ARG A 64 2.66 -0.67 -8.03
CA ARG A 64 1.82 -1.87 -8.14
C ARG A 64 2.54 -3.12 -7.61
N ALA A 65 3.82 -3.28 -7.92
CA ALA A 65 4.62 -4.39 -7.40
C ALA A 65 4.70 -4.37 -5.87
N ARG A 66 4.79 -3.19 -5.24
CA ARG A 66 4.76 -3.04 -3.77
C ARG A 66 3.40 -3.36 -3.16
N GLU A 67 2.30 -3.03 -3.83
CA GLU A 67 0.96 -3.44 -3.41
C GLU A 67 0.82 -4.97 -3.46
N ILE A 68 1.25 -5.62 -4.54
CA ILE A 68 1.22 -7.08 -4.68
C ILE A 68 2.15 -7.75 -3.66
N GLN A 69 3.34 -7.18 -3.44
CA GLN A 69 4.27 -7.64 -2.40
C GLN A 69 3.61 -7.68 -1.02
N ALA A 70 2.76 -6.70 -0.70
CA ALA A 70 2.03 -6.66 0.56
C ALA A 70 1.14 -7.89 0.74
N GLU A 71 0.53 -8.39 -0.34
CA GLU A 71 -0.31 -9.60 -0.34
C GLU A 71 0.52 -10.84 -0.03
N VAL A 72 1.63 -11.03 -0.74
CA VAL A 72 2.52 -12.18 -0.52
C VAL A 72 3.08 -12.18 0.90
N LEU A 73 3.52 -11.01 1.39
CA LEU A 73 4.01 -10.88 2.75
C LEU A 73 2.90 -11.08 3.81
N ALA A 74 1.64 -10.80 3.50
CA ALA A 74 0.53 -11.09 4.38
C ALA A 74 0.21 -12.59 4.42
N GLU A 75 0.24 -13.30 3.29
CA GLU A 75 0.09 -14.76 3.25
C GLU A 75 1.24 -15.49 3.98
N ASP A 76 2.47 -14.99 3.83
CA ASP A 76 3.65 -15.49 4.56
C ASP A 76 3.46 -15.51 6.08
N VAL A 77 2.65 -14.60 6.64
CA VAL A 77 2.40 -14.52 8.09
C VAL A 77 1.84 -15.83 8.62
N ILE A 78 0.91 -16.45 7.89
CA ILE A 78 0.27 -17.71 8.29
C ILE A 78 1.33 -18.82 8.33
N THR A 79 2.10 -18.96 7.24
CA THR A 79 3.17 -19.94 7.15
C THR A 79 4.22 -19.77 8.25
N ILE A 80 4.63 -18.54 8.54
CA ILE A 80 5.62 -18.26 9.60
C ILE A 80 5.07 -18.64 10.98
N ALA A 81 3.81 -18.32 11.25
CA ALA A 81 3.18 -18.66 12.53
C ALA A 81 3.05 -20.18 12.72
N ASP A 82 2.63 -20.90 11.67
CA ASP A 82 2.36 -22.34 11.74
C ASP A 82 3.64 -23.19 11.76
N THR A 83 4.72 -22.71 11.16
CA THR A 83 5.99 -23.48 11.05
C THR A 83 7.02 -23.13 12.13
N ALA A 84 6.76 -22.11 12.95
CA ALA A 84 7.66 -21.72 14.02
C ALA A 84 7.84 -22.87 15.03
N LYS A 85 9.09 -23.19 15.37
CA LYS A 85 9.37 -24.13 16.45
C LYS A 85 8.87 -23.54 17.76
N ALA A 86 8.26 -24.38 18.60
CA ALA A 86 7.75 -24.01 19.93
C ALA A 86 8.89 -23.87 20.96
N GLU A 87 10.01 -23.25 20.57
CA GLU A 87 11.18 -22.96 21.40
C GLU A 87 11.33 -21.45 21.56
N GLY A 88 11.68 -20.97 22.76
CA GLY A 88 11.50 -19.58 23.15
C GLY A 88 12.05 -18.53 22.16
N ALA A 89 13.28 -18.69 21.68
CA ALA A 89 13.89 -17.76 20.73
C ALA A 89 13.25 -17.80 19.34
N ASP A 90 12.82 -18.98 18.88
CA ASP A 90 12.19 -19.16 17.57
C ASP A 90 10.78 -18.55 17.56
N VAL A 91 10.00 -18.74 18.62
CA VAL A 91 8.69 -18.08 18.77
C VAL A 91 8.83 -16.56 18.77
N ALA A 92 9.83 -16.02 19.48
CA ALA A 92 10.07 -14.58 19.52
C ALA A 92 10.48 -14.02 18.14
N LYS A 93 11.32 -14.75 17.39
CA LYS A 93 11.71 -14.40 16.03
C LYS A 93 10.51 -14.44 15.08
N ALA A 94 9.70 -15.50 15.13
CA ALA A 94 8.51 -15.64 14.30
C ALA A 94 7.52 -14.49 14.56
N ARG A 95 7.28 -14.16 15.83
CA ARG A 95 6.45 -13.01 16.21
C ARG A 95 6.97 -11.70 15.61
N LEU A 96 8.27 -11.42 15.72
CA LEU A 96 8.88 -10.23 15.12
C LEU A 96 8.69 -10.20 13.59
N GLN A 97 8.85 -11.34 12.92
CA GLN A 97 8.67 -11.46 11.48
C GLN A 97 7.22 -11.21 11.06
N VAL A 98 6.26 -11.72 11.83
CA VAL A 98 4.82 -11.49 11.63
C VAL A 98 4.48 -10.02 11.81
N ASP A 99 4.93 -9.41 12.91
CA ASP A 99 4.63 -8.01 13.21
C ASP A 99 5.22 -7.06 12.15
N ALA A 100 6.47 -7.31 11.72
CA ALA A 100 7.10 -6.54 10.66
C ALA A 100 6.34 -6.64 9.32
N ARG A 101 5.87 -7.84 8.95
CA ARG A 101 5.09 -8.06 7.71
C ARG A 101 3.72 -7.42 7.77
N LYS A 102 3.00 -7.55 8.89
CA LYS A 102 1.70 -6.88 9.10
C LYS A 102 1.84 -5.36 9.02
N TRP A 103 2.85 -4.79 9.68
CA TRP A 103 3.13 -3.35 9.59
C TRP A 103 3.44 -2.94 8.15
N TYR A 104 4.26 -3.71 7.44
CA TYR A 104 4.60 -3.39 6.05
C TYR A 104 3.37 -3.43 5.15
N ALA A 105 2.56 -4.49 5.25
CA ALA A 105 1.35 -4.66 4.47
C ALA A 105 0.33 -3.53 4.72
N SER A 106 0.18 -3.06 5.96
CA SER A 106 -0.70 -1.93 6.28
C SER A 106 -0.26 -0.60 5.68
N LYS A 107 1.05 -0.42 5.42
CA LYS A 107 1.58 0.78 4.76
C LYS A 107 1.52 0.70 3.25
N MET A 108 1.77 -0.47 2.66
CA MET A 108 1.80 -0.62 1.20
C MET A 108 0.40 -0.82 0.60
N ALA A 109 -0.50 -1.51 1.31
CA ALA A 109 -1.88 -1.75 0.85
C ALA A 109 -2.91 -1.33 1.93
N PRO A 110 -2.98 -0.03 2.30
CA PRO A 110 -3.77 0.46 3.43
C PRO A 110 -5.28 0.23 3.27
N LYS A 111 -5.79 0.14 2.04
CA LYS A 111 -7.22 -0.16 1.82
C LYS A 111 -7.62 -1.57 2.28
N ARG A 112 -6.67 -2.53 2.21
CA ARG A 112 -6.89 -3.94 2.56
C ARG A 112 -6.44 -4.25 3.98
N TYR A 113 -5.24 -3.80 4.35
CA TYR A 113 -4.57 -4.15 5.60
C TYR A 113 -4.39 -2.99 6.58
N GLY A 114 -4.87 -1.79 6.24
CA GLY A 114 -4.87 -0.66 7.14
C GLY A 114 -5.87 -0.85 8.28
N ASP A 115 -5.54 -0.31 9.45
CA ASP A 115 -6.43 -0.30 10.61
C ASP A 115 -7.70 0.49 10.28
N LYS A 116 -8.86 -0.14 10.42
CA LYS A 116 -10.16 0.52 10.24
C LYS A 116 -10.65 1.04 11.59
N ILE A 117 -10.70 2.36 11.74
CA ILE A 117 -11.28 2.99 12.93
C ILE A 117 -12.76 3.24 12.67
N GLN A 118 -13.62 2.47 13.33
CA GLN A 118 -15.06 2.73 13.32
C GLN A 118 -15.38 3.78 14.40
N HIS A 119 -15.87 4.94 13.98
CA HIS A 119 -16.35 5.96 14.90
C HIS A 119 -17.86 5.79 15.10
N GLU A 120 -18.27 5.43 16.31
CA GLU A 120 -19.68 5.51 16.69
C GLU A 120 -19.99 6.95 17.10
N GLN A 121 -20.61 7.71 16.20
CA GLN A 121 -21.05 9.07 16.47
C GLN A 121 -22.50 9.05 16.93
N LYS A 122 -22.72 9.14 18.25
CA LYS A 122 -24.04 9.41 18.81
C LYS A 122 -24.28 10.92 18.76
N ILE A 123 -24.93 11.39 17.70
CA ILE A 123 -25.36 12.79 17.58
C ILE A 123 -26.64 12.95 18.40
N THR A 124 -26.53 13.54 19.59
CA THR A 124 -27.68 14.01 20.36
C THR A 124 -27.89 15.48 20.01
N PHE A 125 -29.01 15.80 19.37
CA PHE A 125 -29.41 17.17 19.13
C PHE A 125 -30.02 17.74 20.42
N THR A 126 -29.21 18.35 21.29
CA THR A 126 -29.69 19.00 22.53
C THR A 126 -29.92 20.50 22.40
N ASP A 127 -29.35 21.15 21.38
CA ASP A 127 -29.33 22.61 21.28
C ASP A 127 -30.11 23.17 20.08
N ILE A 128 -31.00 22.39 19.48
CA ILE A 128 -32.01 23.01 18.62
C ILE A 128 -33.06 23.56 19.57
N THR A 129 -33.13 24.88 19.68
CA THR A 129 -34.23 25.48 20.43
C THR A 129 -35.56 25.08 19.78
N ASP A 130 -36.62 24.88 20.56
CA ASP A 130 -37.94 24.56 20.01
C ASP A 130 -38.35 25.54 18.89
N SER A 131 -37.91 26.79 19.00
CA SER A 131 -38.04 27.86 17.99
C SER A 131 -37.38 27.54 16.64
N GLU A 132 -36.17 26.98 16.62
CA GLU A 132 -35.46 26.60 15.40
C GLU A 132 -36.07 25.35 14.75
N LEU A 133 -36.59 24.42 15.58
CA LEU A 133 -37.32 23.25 15.12
C LEU A 133 -38.64 23.68 14.45
N ASP A 134 -39.40 24.56 15.10
CA ASP A 134 -40.65 25.13 14.61
C ASP A 134 -40.46 25.94 13.32
N LYS A 135 -39.37 26.69 13.22
CA LYS A 135 -39.01 27.43 12.00
C LYS A 135 -38.77 26.46 10.83
N ARG A 136 -38.07 25.35 11.06
CA ARG A 136 -37.82 24.31 10.04
C ARG A 136 -39.10 23.61 9.61
N ILE A 137 -40.00 23.32 10.55
CA ILE A 137 -41.32 22.71 10.27
C ILE A 137 -42.16 23.64 9.40
N LYS A 138 -42.21 24.95 9.70
CA LYS A 138 -42.94 25.93 8.88
C LYS A 138 -42.35 26.07 7.47
N GLU A 139 -41.03 26.15 7.34
CA GLU A 139 -40.35 26.21 6.03
C GLU A 139 -40.72 25.00 5.15
N LEU A 140 -40.79 23.79 5.73
CA LEU A 140 -41.18 22.56 5.02
C LEU A 140 -42.67 22.52 4.66
N GLN A 141 -43.56 23.00 5.52
CA GLN A 141 -45.00 23.10 5.23
C GLN A 141 -45.29 24.08 4.10
N HIS A 142 -44.60 25.23 4.10
CA HIS A 142 -44.70 26.20 3.00
C HIS A 142 -44.15 25.65 1.68
N ALA A 143 -43.02 24.92 1.71
CA ALA A 143 -42.47 24.26 0.54
C ALA A 143 -43.40 23.17 -0.05
N GLN A 144 -44.12 22.42 0.79
CA GLN A 144 -45.11 21.44 0.33
C GLN A 144 -46.38 22.10 -0.24
N SER A 145 -46.82 23.22 0.33
CA SER A 145 -47.97 23.98 -0.19
C SER A 145 -47.73 24.67 -1.54
N GLY A 146 -46.46 24.82 -1.95
CA GLY A 146 -46.07 25.44 -3.23
C GLY A 146 -45.92 24.49 -4.42
N SER A 147 -46.00 23.16 -4.22
CA SER A 147 -45.85 22.17 -5.31
C SER A 147 -47.17 21.54 -5.79
N GLY A 148 -48.30 21.91 -5.19
CA GLY A 148 -49.62 21.34 -5.49
C GLY A 148 -50.52 22.14 -6.42
N ALA A 149 -50.04 23.21 -7.07
CA ALA A 149 -50.85 24.04 -7.96
C ALA A 149 -50.13 24.33 -9.28
N LYS A 150 -50.07 23.31 -10.15
CA LYS A 150 -49.97 23.48 -11.60
C LYS A 150 -50.79 22.37 -12.26
N ASP A 151 -52.07 22.68 -12.45
CA ASP A 151 -52.84 22.31 -13.64
C ASP A 151 -53.29 23.61 -14.31
#